data_AF-A0A345ZGF6-F1
#
_entry.id   AF-A0A345ZGF6-F1
#
_cell.length_a   1.000
_cell.length_b   1.000
_cell.length_c   1.000
_cell.angle_alpha   90.00
_cell.angle_beta   90.00
_cell.angle_gamma   90.00
#
_symmetry.space_group_name_H-M   'P 1'
#
loop_
_entity.id
_entity.type
_entity.pdbx_description
1 polymer ?
#
loop_
_entity_poly.entity_id
_entity_poly.type
_entity_poly.pdbx_seq_one_letter_code
_entity_poly.pdbx_strand_id
1 'polypeptide(L)'
;MSAVPADASPMSDAKITSHDLCVALKLAHPGDEFVTVFEVREATGSVHGSRADAVVMSLHASRGFELTGFEFKCARGDWLAELKNPSKADRIARFCDRWCVFAAPGVVKESELPTGWGLWELRAGGIHRRVVPATREPEPMPRAFLASFMRARAKFDADELAALASHHRREFERQHRARDEASDGDPSLRRDRQRVNEGLRKLEEIRRVTGIDLGDYTPSKRWVERMRLADSPRLEHALKLLRDVYADEELKRRIDVAMRSDED
;
A
#
# COMPACT_ATOMS: atom_id res chain seq x y z
N MET A 1 -5.19 26.60 29.13
CA MET A 1 -5.94 25.91 28.05
C MET A 1 -5.98 26.86 26.88
N SER A 2 -5.01 26.76 25.96
CA SER A 2 -4.89 27.68 24.82
C SER A 2 -5.26 26.92 23.56
N ALA A 3 -6.25 27.44 22.85
CA ALA A 3 -6.87 26.82 21.68
C ALA A 3 -5.88 26.71 20.51
N VAL A 4 -5.84 25.53 19.89
CA VAL A 4 -5.15 25.27 18.64
C VAL A 4 -5.92 25.96 17.51
N PRO A 5 -5.32 26.82 16.68
CA PRO A 5 -5.98 27.29 15.48
C PRO A 5 -5.96 26.16 14.45
N ALA A 6 -7.15 25.74 14.05
CA ALA A 6 -7.39 24.92 12.88
C ALA A 6 -7.14 25.78 11.63
N ASP A 7 -6.09 25.46 10.88
CA ASP A 7 -5.99 25.89 9.49
C ASP A 7 -5.20 24.86 8.68
N ALA A 8 -5.85 23.73 8.40
CA ALA A 8 -5.47 22.89 7.28
C ALA A 8 -6.11 23.53 6.04
N SER A 9 -5.38 24.40 5.35
CA SER A 9 -5.79 24.89 4.04
C SER A 9 -5.99 23.70 3.10
N PRO A 10 -7.20 23.47 2.57
CA PRO A 10 -7.49 22.33 1.73
C PRO A 10 -6.76 22.51 0.39
N MET A 11 -6.02 21.47 -0.02
CA MET A 11 -5.70 21.32 -1.43
C MET A 11 -6.98 21.46 -2.25
N SER A 12 -6.89 22.12 -3.40
CA SER A 12 -8.00 22.28 -4.34
C SER A 12 -8.85 21.00 -4.43
N ASP A 13 -10.13 21.12 -4.08
CA ASP A 13 -11.22 20.14 -4.24
C ASP A 13 -11.50 19.82 -5.72
N ALA A 14 -10.45 19.66 -6.54
CA ALA A 14 -10.59 19.20 -7.90
C ALA A 14 -11.08 17.76 -7.85
N LYS A 15 -12.36 17.59 -8.19
CA LYS A 15 -13.02 16.29 -8.25
C LYS A 15 -12.28 15.40 -9.25
N ILE A 16 -11.71 14.29 -8.77
CA ILE A 16 -11.07 13.28 -9.61
C ILE A 16 -12.06 12.82 -10.68
N THR A 17 -11.62 12.87 -11.93
CA THR A 17 -12.37 12.45 -13.10
C THR A 17 -11.94 11.06 -13.56
N SER A 18 -12.75 10.43 -14.42
CA SER A 18 -12.36 9.14 -15.02
C SER A 18 -11.09 9.29 -15.87
N HIS A 19 -10.85 10.48 -16.43
CA HIS A 19 -9.65 10.78 -17.20
C HIS A 19 -8.39 10.76 -16.32
N ASP A 20 -8.46 11.31 -15.10
CA ASP A 20 -7.36 11.24 -14.13
C ASP A 20 -7.03 9.78 -13.76
N LEU A 21 -8.06 8.93 -13.63
CA LEU A 21 -7.87 7.49 -13.40
C LEU A 21 -7.20 6.81 -14.60
N CYS A 22 -7.58 7.14 -15.84
CA CYS A 22 -6.91 6.63 -17.04
C CYS A 22 -5.41 6.96 -17.03
N VAL A 23 -5.08 8.23 -16.78
CA VAL A 23 -3.70 8.72 -16.74
C VAL A 23 -2.90 8.02 -15.63
N ALA A 24 -3.44 7.96 -14.42
CA ALA A 24 -2.79 7.30 -13.29
C ALA A 24 -2.56 5.81 -13.56
N LEU A 25 -3.57 5.10 -14.09
CA LEU A 25 -3.44 3.68 -14.42
C LEU A 25 -2.39 3.45 -15.50
N LYS A 26 -2.32 4.31 -16.53
CA LYS A 26 -1.31 4.19 -17.57
C LYS A 26 0.10 4.44 -17.05
N LEU A 27 0.28 5.44 -16.17
CA LEU A 27 1.56 5.73 -15.54
C LEU A 27 2.06 4.57 -14.67
N ALA A 28 1.15 3.88 -13.99
CA ALA A 28 1.46 2.72 -13.15
C ALA A 28 1.78 1.45 -13.96
N HIS A 29 1.51 1.44 -15.28
CA HIS A 29 1.71 0.30 -16.16
C HIS A 29 2.49 0.71 -17.44
N PRO A 30 3.83 0.80 -17.33
CA PRO A 30 4.73 1.12 -18.43
C PRO A 30 4.53 0.22 -19.66
N GLY A 31 4.66 0.78 -20.86
CA GLY A 31 4.30 0.12 -22.13
C GLY A 31 5.24 -1.01 -22.58
N ASP A 32 6.43 -1.07 -22.01
CA ASP A 32 7.42 -2.14 -22.18
C ASP A 32 7.07 -3.40 -21.38
N GLU A 33 6.42 -3.23 -20.24
CA GLU A 33 6.01 -4.34 -19.36
C GLU A 33 4.53 -4.71 -19.47
N PHE A 34 3.68 -3.76 -19.90
CA PHE A 34 2.22 -3.89 -19.87
C PHE A 34 1.53 -3.31 -21.10
N VAL A 35 0.41 -3.95 -21.48
CA VAL A 35 -0.57 -3.37 -22.39
C VAL A 35 -1.79 -2.90 -21.58
N THR A 36 -1.99 -1.59 -21.52
CA THR A 36 -3.22 -0.97 -20.98
C THR A 36 -4.15 -0.61 -22.12
N VAL A 37 -5.41 -1.01 -22.01
CA VAL A 37 -6.49 -0.70 -22.95
C VAL A 37 -7.68 -0.17 -22.18
N PHE A 38 -8.27 0.93 -22.67
CA PHE A 38 -9.45 1.55 -22.06
C PHE A 38 -10.72 1.23 -22.84
N GLU A 39 -11.87 1.29 -22.16
CA GLU A 39 -13.21 1.13 -22.73
C GLU A 39 -13.41 -0.18 -23.52
N VAL A 40 -12.92 -1.30 -22.97
CA VAL A 40 -12.96 -2.62 -23.60
C VAL A 40 -14.37 -3.23 -23.51
N ARG A 41 -14.96 -3.55 -24.66
CA ARG A 41 -16.31 -4.17 -24.74
C ARG A 41 -16.23 -5.69 -24.74
N GLU A 42 -17.27 -6.34 -24.27
CA GLU A 42 -17.41 -7.80 -24.30
C GLU A 42 -17.29 -8.39 -25.73
N ALA A 43 -17.76 -7.67 -26.75
CA ALA A 43 -17.67 -8.06 -28.14
C ALA A 43 -17.73 -6.85 -29.09
N THR A 44 -17.35 -7.06 -30.36
CA THR A 44 -17.56 -6.10 -31.44
C THR A 44 -18.94 -6.25 -32.09
N GLY A 45 -19.54 -5.15 -32.59
CA GLY A 45 -20.78 -5.16 -33.36
C GLY A 45 -21.96 -4.54 -32.62
N SER A 46 -23.19 -4.77 -33.10
CA SER A 46 -24.45 -4.22 -32.55
C SER A 46 -24.88 -4.84 -31.22
N VAL A 47 -24.08 -5.76 -30.66
CA VAL A 47 -24.37 -6.44 -29.41
C VAL A 47 -24.24 -5.42 -28.27
N HIS A 48 -25.34 -5.16 -27.57
CA HIS A 48 -25.35 -4.40 -26.31
C HIS A 48 -24.74 -5.25 -25.18
N GLY A 49 -23.41 -5.42 -25.22
CA GLY A 49 -22.63 -6.14 -24.21
C GLY A 49 -22.06 -5.23 -23.12
N SER A 50 -21.45 -5.83 -22.09
CA SER A 50 -20.84 -5.08 -20.99
C SER A 50 -19.60 -4.28 -21.41
N ARG A 51 -19.30 -3.26 -20.59
CA ARG A 51 -18.17 -2.31 -20.56
C ARG A 51 -17.12 -2.66 -19.51
N ALA A 52 -15.83 -2.85 -19.81
CA ALA A 52 -14.76 -2.64 -18.82
C ALA A 52 -14.13 -1.26 -19.05
N ASP A 53 -13.89 -0.49 -18.00
CA ASP A 53 -13.27 0.83 -18.15
C ASP A 53 -11.79 0.73 -18.52
N ALA A 54 -11.08 -0.25 -17.94
CA ALA A 54 -9.75 -0.62 -18.41
C ALA A 54 -9.46 -2.11 -18.27
N VAL A 55 -8.55 -2.59 -19.12
CA VAL A 55 -7.94 -3.91 -19.00
C VAL A 55 -6.43 -3.74 -19.15
N VAL A 56 -5.68 -4.36 -18.25
CA VAL A 56 -4.21 -4.36 -18.23
C VAL A 56 -3.72 -5.78 -18.39
N MET A 57 -2.87 -6.01 -19.39
CA MET A 57 -2.20 -7.28 -19.62
C MET A 57 -0.71 -7.16 -19.30
N SER A 58 -0.18 -8.07 -18.48
CA SER A 58 1.26 -8.24 -18.28
C SER A 58 1.89 -8.90 -19.52
N LEU A 59 3.05 -8.41 -19.97
CA LEU A 59 3.79 -8.96 -21.11
C LEU A 59 4.88 -9.96 -20.72
N HIS A 60 5.13 -10.15 -19.43
CA HIS A 60 6.19 -11.04 -18.95
C HIS A 60 5.65 -12.43 -18.57
N ALA A 61 6.27 -13.46 -19.14
CA ALA A 61 5.95 -14.87 -18.85
C ALA A 61 6.11 -15.22 -17.37
N SER A 62 7.10 -14.63 -16.68
CA SER A 62 7.31 -14.82 -15.23
C SER A 62 6.16 -14.31 -14.37
N ARG A 63 5.32 -13.43 -14.92
CA ARG A 63 4.08 -12.91 -14.30
C ARG A 63 2.83 -13.55 -14.90
N GLY A 64 2.97 -14.70 -15.59
CA GLY A 64 1.85 -15.49 -16.11
C GLY A 64 1.03 -14.84 -17.22
N PHE A 65 1.49 -13.73 -17.80
CA PHE A 65 0.68 -12.91 -18.73
C PHE A 65 -0.67 -12.47 -18.14
N GLU A 66 -0.72 -12.26 -16.82
CA GLU A 66 -1.95 -11.91 -16.09
C GLU A 66 -2.72 -10.75 -16.75
N LEU A 67 -4.04 -10.95 -16.87
CA LEU A 67 -5.02 -9.97 -17.33
C LEU A 67 -5.81 -9.44 -16.12
N THR A 68 -5.64 -8.16 -15.82
CA THR A 68 -6.39 -7.47 -14.76
C THR A 68 -7.42 -6.52 -15.37
N GLY A 69 -8.69 -6.72 -15.04
CA GLY A 69 -9.76 -5.79 -15.41
C GLY A 69 -10.00 -4.74 -14.32
N PHE A 70 -10.38 -3.54 -14.75
CA PHE A 70 -10.67 -2.41 -13.89
C PHE A 70 -12.01 -1.76 -14.21
N GLU A 71 -12.76 -1.47 -13.15
CA GLU A 71 -13.97 -0.63 -13.16
C GLU A 71 -13.65 0.71 -12.49
N PHE A 72 -13.98 1.83 -13.11
CA PHE A 72 -13.64 3.17 -12.62
C PHE A 72 -14.81 3.82 -11.89
N LYS A 73 -14.55 4.39 -10.70
CA LYS A 73 -15.60 5.05 -9.89
C LYS A 73 -15.16 6.39 -9.33
N CYS A 74 -15.70 7.47 -9.90
CA CYS A 74 -15.41 8.84 -9.47
C CYS A 74 -16.50 9.45 -8.56
N ALA A 75 -17.67 8.80 -8.46
CA ALA A 75 -18.80 9.31 -7.71
C ALA A 75 -19.50 8.22 -6.90
N ARG A 76 -19.81 8.54 -5.64
CA ARG A 76 -20.47 7.63 -4.69
C ARG A 76 -21.83 7.12 -5.17
N GLY A 77 -22.62 8.00 -5.80
CA GLY A 77 -23.94 7.65 -6.31
C GLY A 77 -23.90 6.63 -7.45
N ASP A 78 -22.90 6.73 -8.33
CA ASP A 78 -22.69 5.78 -9.43
C ASP A 78 -22.40 4.37 -8.89
N TRP A 79 -21.47 4.28 -7.93
CA TRP A 79 -21.14 3.01 -7.27
C TRP A 79 -22.35 2.38 -6.55
N LEU A 80 -23.12 3.16 -5.80
CA LEU A 80 -24.31 2.67 -5.11
C LEU A 80 -25.42 2.21 -6.06
N ALA A 81 -25.53 2.83 -7.25
CA ALA A 81 -26.47 2.39 -8.27
C ALA A 81 -26.05 1.04 -8.85
N GLU A 82 -24.76 0.85 -9.12
CA GLU A 82 -24.24 -0.40 -9.69
C GLU A 82 -24.23 -1.58 -8.73
N LEU A 83 -24.06 -1.35 -7.42
CA LEU A 83 -24.20 -2.40 -6.41
C LEU A 83 -25.57 -3.10 -6.45
N LYS A 84 -26.59 -2.47 -7.05
CA LYS A 84 -27.91 -3.07 -7.25
C LYS A 84 -27.92 -4.10 -8.39
N ASN A 85 -26.92 -4.10 -9.27
CA ASN A 85 -26.80 -5.04 -10.38
C ASN A 85 -25.34 -5.49 -10.62
N PRO A 86 -24.77 -6.31 -9.70
CA PRO A 86 -23.38 -6.75 -9.78
C PRO A 86 -23.07 -7.62 -11.01
N SER A 87 -24.08 -8.27 -11.60
CA SER A 87 -23.93 -9.21 -12.73
C SER A 87 -23.32 -8.59 -13.99
N LYS A 88 -23.35 -7.26 -14.12
CA LYS A 88 -22.84 -6.54 -15.30
C LYS A 88 -21.32 -6.63 -15.41
N ALA A 89 -20.61 -6.53 -14.29
CA ALA A 89 -19.15 -6.58 -14.29
C ALA A 89 -18.61 -8.01 -14.47
N ASP A 90 -19.33 -9.01 -13.94
CA ASP A 90 -18.95 -10.43 -14.05
C ASP A 90 -18.81 -10.89 -15.51
N ARG A 91 -19.55 -10.29 -16.44
CA ARG A 91 -19.51 -10.63 -17.87
C ARG A 91 -18.13 -10.47 -18.52
N ILE A 92 -17.36 -9.47 -18.08
CA ILE A 92 -15.97 -9.27 -18.55
C ILE A 92 -14.98 -9.78 -17.52
N ALA A 93 -15.28 -9.65 -16.21
CA ALA A 93 -14.40 -10.12 -15.16
C ALA A 93 -14.08 -11.62 -15.25
N ARG A 94 -14.99 -12.43 -15.79
CA ARG A 94 -14.76 -13.87 -16.05
C ARG A 94 -13.61 -14.15 -17.01
N PHE A 95 -13.23 -13.21 -17.87
CA PHE A 95 -12.09 -13.35 -18.78
C PHE A 95 -10.77 -12.86 -18.18
N CYS A 96 -10.78 -12.35 -16.94
CA CYS A 96 -9.63 -11.74 -16.29
C CYS A 96 -9.15 -12.59 -15.10
N ASP A 97 -7.83 -12.68 -14.89
CA ASP A 97 -7.23 -13.31 -13.71
C ASP A 97 -7.57 -12.54 -12.42
N ARG A 98 -7.74 -11.23 -12.53
CA ARG A 98 -8.03 -10.31 -11.43
C ARG A 98 -9.03 -9.24 -11.84
N TRP A 99 -9.78 -8.74 -10.86
CA TRP A 99 -10.72 -7.64 -11.08
C TRP A 99 -10.66 -6.63 -9.94
N CYS A 100 -10.52 -5.34 -10.29
CA CYS A 100 -10.36 -4.24 -9.34
C CYS A 100 -11.35 -3.11 -9.62
N VAL A 101 -11.85 -2.48 -8.57
CA VAL A 101 -12.41 -1.13 -8.67
C VAL A 101 -11.29 -0.12 -8.48
N PHE A 102 -11.11 0.83 -9.40
CA PHE A 102 -10.21 1.96 -9.25
C PHE A 102 -11.02 3.24 -9.08
N ALA A 103 -10.92 3.86 -7.90
CA ALA A 103 -11.86 4.88 -7.49
C ALA A 103 -11.20 6.19 -7.03
N ALA A 104 -11.98 7.27 -7.02
CA ALA A 104 -11.65 8.43 -6.23
C ALA A 104 -11.76 8.10 -4.72
N PRO A 105 -11.00 8.78 -3.84
CA PRO A 105 -10.93 8.43 -2.42
C PRO A 105 -12.29 8.47 -1.75
N GLY A 106 -12.64 7.41 -1.02
CA GLY A 106 -13.89 7.35 -0.26
C GLY A 106 -15.16 7.12 -1.09
N VAL A 107 -15.07 6.94 -2.41
CA VAL A 107 -16.23 6.58 -3.26
C VAL A 107 -16.71 5.16 -2.97
N VAL A 108 -15.78 4.23 -2.75
CA VAL A 108 -16.04 2.82 -2.48
C VAL A 108 -15.55 2.50 -1.07
N LYS A 109 -16.40 1.85 -0.27
CA LYS A 109 -15.97 1.31 1.04
C LYS A 109 -15.57 -0.15 0.88
N GLU A 110 -14.54 -0.57 1.59
CA GLU A 110 -14.05 -1.96 1.56
C GLU A 110 -15.16 -2.97 1.92
N SER A 111 -16.05 -2.62 2.86
CA SER A 111 -17.19 -3.45 3.27
C SER A 111 -18.27 -3.64 2.21
N GLU A 112 -18.24 -2.86 1.13
CA GLU A 112 -19.21 -2.93 0.03
C GLU A 112 -18.65 -3.67 -1.18
N LEU A 113 -17.37 -3.99 -1.16
CA LEU A 113 -16.68 -4.58 -2.28
C LEU A 113 -17.09 -6.06 -2.42
N PRO A 114 -17.47 -6.54 -3.62
CA PRO A 114 -17.77 -7.95 -3.83
C PRO A 114 -16.58 -8.84 -3.48
N THR A 115 -16.85 -10.05 -3.00
CA THR A 115 -15.81 -10.99 -2.55
C THR A 115 -14.78 -11.27 -3.66
N GLY A 116 -13.50 -11.17 -3.31
CA GLY A 116 -12.37 -11.43 -4.20
C GLY A 116 -12.02 -10.30 -5.16
N TRP A 117 -12.78 -9.19 -5.17
CA TRP A 117 -12.42 -8.00 -5.93
C TRP A 117 -11.36 -7.19 -5.19
N GLY A 118 -10.58 -6.41 -5.95
CA GLY A 118 -9.63 -5.43 -5.41
C GLY A 118 -10.20 -4.02 -5.37
N LEU A 119 -9.59 -3.16 -4.55
CA LEU A 119 -9.92 -1.74 -4.47
C LEU A 119 -8.64 -0.92 -4.51
N TRP A 120 -8.53 -0.08 -5.53
CA TRP A 120 -7.47 0.90 -5.68
C TRP A 120 -8.08 2.30 -5.58
N GLU A 121 -7.37 3.24 -4.97
CA GLU A 121 -7.78 4.63 -4.85
C GLU A 121 -6.72 5.57 -5.41
N LEU A 122 -7.11 6.54 -6.22
CA LEU A 122 -6.22 7.62 -6.63
C LEU A 122 -6.24 8.72 -5.56
N ARG A 123 -5.15 8.88 -4.81
CA ARG A 123 -5.03 9.91 -3.77
C ARG A 123 -3.96 10.93 -4.16
N ALA A 124 -3.91 12.05 -3.43
CA ALA A 124 -2.72 12.88 -3.40
C ALA A 124 -1.55 12.03 -2.89
N GLY A 125 -0.57 11.73 -3.74
CA GLY A 125 0.45 10.71 -3.45
C GLY A 125 0.54 9.61 -4.53
N GLY A 126 -0.51 9.43 -5.33
CA GLY A 126 -0.60 8.39 -6.35
C GLY A 126 -1.59 7.28 -5.98
N ILE A 127 -1.40 6.10 -6.58
CA ILE A 127 -2.32 4.96 -6.43
C ILE A 127 -2.10 4.26 -5.09
N HIS A 128 -3.17 4.12 -4.31
CA HIS A 128 -3.20 3.38 -3.06
C HIS A 128 -4.01 2.09 -3.24
N ARG A 129 -3.38 0.93 -3.01
CA ARG A 129 -4.02 -0.38 -3.16
C ARG A 129 -4.62 -0.80 -1.81
N ARG A 130 -5.90 -0.49 -1.59
CA ARG A 130 -6.62 -0.74 -0.33
C ARG A 130 -6.94 -2.21 -0.12
N VAL A 131 -7.39 -2.87 -1.18
CA VAL A 131 -7.71 -4.31 -1.17
C VAL A 131 -7.02 -4.97 -2.35
N VAL A 132 -6.29 -6.04 -2.08
CA VAL A 132 -5.63 -6.84 -3.12
C VAL A 132 -6.68 -7.80 -3.73
N PRO A 133 -6.87 -7.79 -5.06
CA PRO A 133 -7.80 -8.72 -5.70
C PRO A 133 -7.32 -10.17 -5.58
N ALA A 134 -8.25 -11.10 -5.37
CA ALA A 134 -7.96 -12.52 -5.45
C ALA A 134 -7.62 -12.91 -6.90
N THR A 135 -6.74 -13.90 -7.05
CA THR A 135 -6.50 -14.53 -8.35
C THR A 135 -7.66 -15.48 -8.68
N ARG A 136 -8.06 -15.54 -9.94
CA ARG A 136 -9.12 -16.40 -10.47
C ARG A 136 -8.59 -17.19 -11.67
N GLU A 137 -9.28 -18.28 -12.00
CA GLU A 137 -9.06 -19.00 -13.25
C GLU A 137 -9.97 -18.39 -14.33
N PRO A 138 -9.43 -17.68 -15.33
CA PRO A 138 -10.25 -17.01 -16.33
C PRO A 138 -10.85 -18.00 -17.34
N GLU A 139 -12.07 -17.73 -17.79
CA GLU A 139 -12.64 -18.39 -18.96
C GLU A 139 -11.80 -18.09 -20.21
N PRO A 140 -11.67 -19.04 -21.15
CA PRO A 140 -10.96 -18.82 -22.41
C PRO A 140 -11.50 -17.58 -23.14
N MET A 141 -10.59 -16.66 -23.49
CA MET A 141 -10.93 -15.42 -24.19
C MET A 141 -11.57 -15.72 -25.55
N PRO A 142 -12.86 -15.40 -25.77
CA PRO A 142 -13.50 -15.61 -27.06
C PRO A 142 -12.90 -14.68 -28.12
N ARG A 143 -12.89 -15.11 -29.39
CA ARG A 143 -12.41 -14.27 -30.51
C ARG A 143 -13.10 -12.91 -30.60
N ALA A 144 -14.37 -12.84 -30.22
CA ALA A 144 -15.12 -11.59 -30.18
C ALA A 144 -14.58 -10.60 -29.12
N PHE A 145 -14.19 -11.10 -27.95
CA PHE A 145 -13.57 -10.29 -26.90
C PHE A 145 -12.16 -9.86 -27.32
N LEU A 146 -11.37 -10.79 -27.89
CA LEU A 146 -10.04 -10.48 -28.42
C LEU A 146 -10.10 -9.39 -29.51
N ALA A 147 -11.04 -9.50 -30.46
CA ALA A 147 -11.24 -8.49 -31.50
C ALA A 147 -11.64 -7.12 -30.91
N SER A 148 -12.47 -7.12 -29.87
CA SER A 148 -12.86 -5.90 -29.15
C SER A 148 -11.66 -5.25 -28.45
N PHE A 149 -10.86 -6.05 -27.73
CA PHE A 149 -9.62 -5.62 -27.08
C PHE A 149 -8.64 -5.01 -28.09
N MET A 150 -8.38 -5.71 -29.21
CA MET A 150 -7.48 -5.24 -30.26
C MET A 150 -7.99 -3.96 -30.93
N ARG A 151 -9.30 -3.83 -31.15
CA ARG A 151 -9.91 -2.61 -31.71
C ARG A 151 -9.81 -1.44 -30.74
N ALA A 152 -10.05 -1.66 -29.46
CA ALA A 152 -9.89 -0.64 -28.44
C ALA A 152 -8.41 -0.21 -28.32
N ARG A 153 -7.49 -1.17 -28.40
CA ARG A 153 -6.04 -0.89 -28.43
C ARG A 153 -5.62 -0.10 -29.68
N ALA A 154 -6.17 -0.41 -30.85
CA ALA A 154 -5.83 0.31 -32.08
C ALA A 154 -6.35 1.76 -32.08
N LYS A 155 -7.44 2.04 -31.34
CA LYS A 155 -7.95 3.40 -31.11
C LYS A 155 -7.18 4.16 -30.04
N PHE A 156 -6.39 3.47 -29.25
CA PHE A 156 -5.70 4.06 -28.13
C PHE A 156 -4.51 4.88 -28.65
N ASP A 157 -4.64 6.20 -28.62
CA ASP A 157 -3.52 7.10 -28.86
C ASP A 157 -2.57 7.06 -27.64
N ALA A 158 -1.57 6.19 -27.76
CA ALA A 158 -0.58 6.01 -26.71
C ALA A 158 0.28 7.26 -26.52
N ASP A 159 0.47 8.07 -27.57
CA ASP A 159 1.36 9.22 -27.56
C ASP A 159 0.68 10.42 -26.89
N GLU A 160 -0.61 10.64 -27.17
CA GLU A 160 -1.41 11.67 -26.49
C GLU A 160 -1.52 11.40 -24.99
N LEU A 161 -1.84 10.15 -24.60
CA LEU A 161 -1.94 9.81 -23.18
C LEU A 161 -0.57 9.78 -22.51
N ALA A 162 0.51 9.41 -23.20
CA ALA A 162 1.87 9.46 -22.66
C ALA A 162 2.37 10.90 -22.48
N ALA A 163 2.08 11.80 -23.41
CA ALA A 163 2.39 13.22 -23.31
C ALA A 163 1.66 13.85 -22.13
N LEU A 164 0.37 13.54 -21.98
CA LEU A 164 -0.45 14.01 -20.88
C LEU A 164 -0.03 13.38 -19.55
N ALA A 165 0.25 12.08 -19.52
CA ALA A 165 0.82 11.39 -18.37
C ALA A 165 2.15 12.00 -17.93
N SER A 166 3.00 12.41 -18.87
CA SER A 166 4.26 13.11 -18.60
C SER A 166 4.02 14.53 -18.08
N HIS A 167 2.99 15.22 -18.56
CA HIS A 167 2.55 16.50 -18.02
C HIS A 167 2.04 16.35 -16.58
N HIS A 168 1.12 15.42 -16.33
CA HIS A 168 0.59 15.14 -14.99
C HIS A 168 1.67 14.66 -14.02
N ARG A 169 2.63 13.82 -14.46
CA ARG A 169 3.78 13.42 -13.65
C ARG A 169 4.61 14.64 -13.23
N ARG A 170 4.90 15.54 -14.16
CA ARG A 170 5.62 16.79 -13.88
C ARG A 170 4.85 17.70 -12.93
N GLU A 171 3.55 17.86 -13.14
CA GLU A 171 2.69 18.65 -12.24
C GLU A 171 2.63 18.03 -10.84
N PHE A 172 2.50 16.71 -10.75
CA PHE A 172 2.45 15.99 -9.51
C PHE A 172 3.79 16.06 -8.75
N GLU A 173 4.91 15.87 -9.44
CA GLU A 173 6.26 16.06 -8.89
C GLU A 173 6.50 17.52 -8.46
N ARG A 174 6.03 18.50 -9.24
CA ARG A 174 6.07 19.91 -8.87
C ARG A 174 5.26 20.17 -7.59
N GLN A 175 4.06 19.63 -7.47
CA GLN A 175 3.22 19.76 -6.28
C GLN A 175 3.81 19.06 -5.06
N HIS A 176 4.42 17.88 -5.24
CA HIS A 176 5.14 17.19 -4.16
C HIS A 176 6.33 17.99 -3.69
N ARG A 177 7.17 18.49 -4.61
CA ARG A 177 8.30 19.37 -4.25
C ARG A 177 7.82 20.63 -3.54
N ALA A 178 6.77 21.28 -4.04
CA ALA A 178 6.20 22.47 -3.38
C ALA A 178 5.67 22.15 -1.97
N ARG A 179 5.09 20.96 -1.76
CA ARG A 179 4.65 20.48 -0.43
C ARG A 179 5.83 20.15 0.48
N ASP A 180 6.87 19.49 -0.03
CA ASP A 180 8.07 19.17 0.74
C ASP A 180 8.81 20.45 1.13
N GLU A 181 8.90 21.42 0.22
CA GLU A 181 9.47 22.75 0.46
C GLU A 181 8.63 23.55 1.47
N ALA A 182 7.30 23.48 1.39
CA ALA A 182 6.40 24.10 2.38
C ALA A 182 6.46 23.40 3.76
N SER A 183 6.58 22.07 3.77
CA SER A 183 6.78 21.27 4.98
C SER A 183 8.14 21.55 5.61
N ASP A 184 9.16 21.84 4.80
CA ASP A 184 10.41 22.39 5.26
C ASP A 184 10.22 23.82 5.80
N GLY A 185 9.37 24.66 5.22
CA GLY A 185 9.07 25.98 5.78
C GLY A 185 8.53 25.96 7.23
N ASP A 186 7.82 24.90 7.63
CA ASP A 186 7.19 24.78 8.95
C ASP A 186 8.15 24.20 10.02
N PRO A 187 8.52 24.97 11.06
CA PRO A 187 9.43 24.50 12.12
C PRO A 187 8.90 23.30 12.92
N SER A 188 7.59 23.09 13.00
CA SER A 188 6.99 21.95 13.72
C SER A 188 7.18 20.65 12.95
N LEU A 189 6.82 20.64 11.66
CA LEU A 189 6.97 19.50 10.76
C LEU A 189 8.44 19.14 10.53
N ARG A 190 9.33 20.13 10.44
CA ARG A 190 10.78 19.91 10.42
C ARG A 190 11.27 19.11 11.62
N ARG A 191 10.81 19.45 12.83
CA ARG A 191 11.22 18.77 14.07
C ARG A 191 10.67 17.35 14.13
N ASP A 192 9.43 17.14 13.69
CA ASP A 192 8.84 15.80 13.66
C ASP A 192 9.56 14.90 12.65
N ARG A 193 9.88 15.41 11.46
CA ARG A 193 10.69 14.69 10.47
C ARG A 193 12.09 14.35 11.00
N GLN A 194 12.75 15.30 11.67
CA GLN A 194 14.03 15.05 12.32
C GLN A 194 13.92 13.96 13.40
N ARG A 195 12.86 13.97 14.22
CA ARG A 195 12.60 12.93 15.24
C ARG A 195 12.39 11.56 14.64
N VAL A 196 11.60 11.45 13.56
CA VAL A 196 11.38 10.18 12.86
C VAL A 196 12.69 9.66 12.26
N ASN A 197 13.44 10.51 11.56
CA ASN A 197 14.72 10.12 10.97
C ASN A 197 15.74 9.69 12.03
N GLU A 198 15.78 10.39 13.16
CA GLU A 198 16.60 10.02 14.31
C GLU A 198 16.17 8.68 14.92
N GLY A 199 14.86 8.44 15.03
CA GLY A 199 14.32 7.15 15.47
C GLY A 199 14.71 6.01 14.54
N LEU A 200 14.59 6.20 13.22
CA LEU A 200 14.98 5.21 12.22
C LEU A 200 16.48 4.88 12.29
N ARG A 201 17.34 5.88 12.44
CA ARG A 201 18.78 5.67 12.63
C ARG A 201 19.09 4.82 13.86
N LYS A 202 18.40 5.07 14.98
CA LYS A 202 18.56 4.28 16.21
C LYS A 202 18.10 2.84 16.04
N LEU A 203 16.97 2.62 15.35
CA LEU A 203 16.50 1.26 15.04
C LEU A 203 17.49 0.50 14.14
N GLU A 204 18.06 1.19 13.14
CA GLU A 204 19.08 0.61 12.26
C GLU A 204 20.37 0.28 13.03
N GLU A 205 20.77 1.14 13.98
CA GLU A 205 21.90 0.87 14.86
C GLU A 205 21.66 -0.36 15.74
N ILE A 206 20.47 -0.48 16.35
CA ILE A 206 20.09 -1.67 17.14
C ILE A 206 20.16 -2.92 16.26
N ARG A 207 19.61 -2.87 15.04
CA ARG A 207 19.68 -3.98 14.08
C ARG A 207 21.12 -4.36 13.75
N ARG A 208 21.98 -3.37 13.49
CA ARG A 208 23.39 -3.60 13.14
C ARG A 208 24.16 -4.26 14.29
N VAL A 209 23.94 -3.82 15.53
CA VAL A 209 24.67 -4.30 16.72
C VAL A 209 24.14 -5.64 17.21
N THR A 210 22.83 -5.83 17.19
CA THR A 210 22.18 -7.00 17.82
C THR A 210 21.72 -8.06 16.82
N GLY A 211 21.64 -7.72 15.53
CA GLY A 211 21.00 -8.55 14.50
C GLY A 211 19.46 -8.53 14.55
N ILE A 212 18.86 -7.87 15.55
CA ILE A 212 17.41 -7.83 15.73
C ILE A 212 16.82 -6.70 14.90
N ASP A 213 16.00 -7.03 13.91
CA ASP A 213 15.24 -6.03 13.16
C ASP A 213 13.99 -5.62 13.92
N LEU A 214 13.97 -4.36 14.37
CA LEU A 214 12.83 -3.77 15.07
C LEU A 214 11.92 -2.91 14.17
N GLY A 215 12.28 -2.73 12.89
CA GLY A 215 11.50 -1.91 11.96
C GLY A 215 10.10 -2.45 11.70
N ASP A 216 9.99 -3.78 11.57
CA ASP A 216 8.72 -4.49 11.34
C ASP A 216 8.26 -5.30 12.58
N TYR A 217 8.93 -5.10 13.71
CA TYR A 217 8.67 -5.88 14.91
C TYR A 217 7.44 -5.38 15.67
N THR A 218 6.46 -6.26 15.88
CA THR A 218 5.32 -5.98 16.76
C THR A 218 5.59 -6.58 18.16
N PRO A 219 5.74 -5.75 19.21
CA PRO A 219 6.09 -6.26 20.53
C PRO A 219 4.93 -7.01 21.19
N SER A 220 5.19 -8.26 21.60
CA SER A 220 4.25 -9.01 22.44
C SER A 220 4.24 -8.49 23.88
N LYS A 221 3.14 -8.67 24.62
CA LYS A 221 3.05 -8.30 26.05
C LYS A 221 4.20 -8.88 26.87
N ARG A 222 4.52 -10.17 26.66
CA ARG A 222 5.64 -10.87 27.31
C ARG A 222 7.00 -10.26 26.96
N TRP A 223 7.18 -9.79 25.72
CA TRP A 223 8.41 -9.11 25.31
C TRP A 223 8.56 -7.75 26.01
N VAL A 224 7.48 -6.96 26.09
CA VAL A 224 7.48 -5.67 26.81
C VAL A 224 7.78 -5.86 28.30
N GLU A 225 7.19 -6.88 28.94
CA GLU A 225 7.48 -7.21 30.34
C GLU A 225 8.95 -7.59 30.55
N ARG A 226 9.54 -8.38 29.64
CA ARG A 226 10.97 -8.70 29.69
C ARG A 226 11.86 -7.49 29.50
N MET A 227 11.52 -6.57 28.60
CA MET A 227 12.27 -5.33 28.42
C MET A 227 12.20 -4.44 29.66
N ARG A 228 11.04 -4.29 30.30
CA ARG A 228 10.91 -3.56 31.57
C ARG A 228 11.74 -4.17 32.69
N LEU A 229 11.85 -5.50 32.71
CA LEU A 229 12.70 -6.19 33.67
C LEU A 229 14.19 -5.98 33.37
N ALA A 230 14.57 -6.06 32.09
CA ALA A 230 15.94 -5.84 31.62
C ALA A 230 16.43 -4.41 31.88
N ASP A 231 15.54 -3.43 31.75
CA ASP A 231 15.78 -2.01 32.06
C ASP A 231 15.58 -1.68 33.56
N SER A 232 15.41 -2.70 34.42
CA SER A 232 15.21 -2.51 35.84
C SER A 232 16.54 -2.25 36.55
N PRO A 233 16.72 -1.11 37.25
CA PRO A 233 17.93 -0.84 38.02
C PRO A 233 18.23 -1.91 39.08
N ARG A 234 17.18 -2.59 39.58
CA ARG A 234 17.31 -3.70 40.53
C ARG A 234 17.93 -4.94 39.90
N LEU A 235 17.54 -5.27 38.66
CA LEU A 235 18.10 -6.42 37.95
C LEU A 235 19.56 -6.15 37.57
N GLU A 236 19.86 -4.94 37.10
CA GLU A 236 21.24 -4.54 36.79
C GLU A 236 22.15 -4.63 38.03
N HIS A 237 21.68 -4.15 39.18
CA HIS A 237 22.41 -4.27 40.44
C HIS A 237 22.59 -5.74 40.88
N ALA A 238 21.55 -6.58 40.77
CA ALA A 238 21.64 -7.98 41.12
C ALA A 238 22.60 -8.77 40.19
N LEU A 239 22.59 -8.49 38.88
CA LEU A 239 23.52 -9.09 37.93
C LEU A 239 24.96 -8.65 38.18
N LYS A 240 25.17 -7.39 38.57
CA LYS A 240 26.48 -6.88 38.98
C LYS A 240 26.99 -7.61 40.23
N LEU A 241 26.17 -7.72 41.27
CA LEU A 241 26.51 -8.47 42.49
C LEU A 241 26.83 -9.94 42.19
N LEU A 242 26.03 -10.60 41.36
CA LEU A 242 26.29 -11.97 40.93
C LEU A 242 27.62 -12.08 40.19
N ARG A 243 27.90 -11.19 39.23
CA ARG A 243 29.17 -11.17 38.52
C ARG A 243 30.34 -10.98 39.49
N ASP A 244 30.22 -10.06 40.42
CA ASP A 244 31.28 -9.74 41.39
C ASP A 244 31.50 -10.94 42.35
N VAL A 245 30.45 -11.66 42.74
CA VAL A 245 30.54 -12.93 43.50
C VAL A 245 31.20 -14.04 42.68
N TYR A 246 30.86 -14.19 41.40
CA TYR A 246 31.42 -15.24 40.56
C TYR A 246 32.86 -14.95 40.09
N ALA A 247 33.31 -13.70 40.17
CA ALA A 247 34.68 -13.28 39.90
C ALA A 247 35.60 -13.43 41.12
N ASP A 248 35.05 -13.59 42.33
CA ASP A 248 35.79 -13.77 43.58
C ASP A 248 35.71 -15.23 44.06
N GLU A 249 36.76 -16.01 43.75
CA GLU A 249 36.86 -17.45 44.07
C GLU A 249 36.91 -17.76 45.57
N GLU A 250 37.17 -16.77 46.43
CA GLU A 250 37.13 -16.93 47.89
C GLU A 250 35.71 -16.71 48.42
N LEU A 251 35.04 -15.66 47.95
CA LEU A 251 33.65 -15.38 48.30
C LEU A 251 32.71 -16.49 47.82
N LYS A 252 32.95 -17.00 46.61
CA LYS A 252 32.21 -18.13 46.02
C LYS A 252 32.32 -19.40 46.85
N ARG A 253 33.54 -19.76 47.29
CA ARG A 253 33.77 -20.90 48.20
C ARG A 253 33.06 -20.74 49.54
N ARG A 254 33.03 -19.53 50.11
CA ARG A 254 32.34 -19.26 51.38
C ARG A 254 30.82 -19.37 51.25
N ILE A 255 30.26 -18.94 50.12
CA ILE A 255 28.83 -19.08 49.83
C ILE A 255 28.46 -20.55 49.63
N ASP A 256 29.25 -21.32 48.88
CA ASP A 256 28.98 -22.76 48.68
C ASP A 256 29.01 -23.55 49.99
N VAL A 257 29.89 -23.19 50.93
CA VAL A 257 29.90 -23.77 52.28
C VAL A 257 28.63 -23.40 53.04
N ALA A 258 28.23 -22.13 53.02
CA ALA A 258 27.04 -21.65 53.72
C ALA A 258 25.76 -22.30 53.18
N MET A 259 25.64 -22.48 51.86
CA MET A 259 24.48 -23.09 51.21
C MET A 259 24.38 -24.61 51.43
N ARG A 260 25.51 -25.30 51.71
CA ARG A 260 25.50 -26.72 52.07
C ARG A 260 25.10 -26.97 53.52
N SER A 261 25.25 -25.98 54.40
CA SER A 261 24.85 -26.07 55.81
C SER A 261 23.35 -25.88 56.06
N ASP A 262 22.56 -25.57 55.03
CA ASP A 262 21.10 -25.41 55.10
C ASP A 262 20.32 -26.63 54.55
N GLU A 263 21.01 -27.70 54.11
CA GLU A 263 20.39 -28.95 53.61
C GLU A 263 20.44 -30.14 54.61
N ASP A 264 20.96 -29.93 55.84
CA ASP A 264 20.88 -30.89 56.98
C ASP A 264 19.86 -30.42 58.03
#